data_AF-S3DBA5-F1
#
_entry.id   AF-S3DBA5-F1
#
_cell.length_a   1.000
_cell.length_b   1.000
_cell.length_c   1.000
_cell.angle_alpha   90.00
_cell.angle_beta   90.00
_cell.angle_gamma   90.00
#
_symmetry.space_group_name_H-M   'P 1'
#
loop_
_entity.id
_entity.type
_entity.pdbx_description
1 polymer ?
#
loop_
_entity_poly.entity_id
_entity_poly.type
_entity_poly.pdbx_seq_one_letter_code
_entity_poly.pdbx_strand_id
1 'polypeptide(L)'
;MSEPYTGPSAREMIASGTLAKEVMVRHGSSQAIFDDANIAELRQFVQDPAATRAALYGTADPGDSDVQAMIKKTSSGGCTLVQYATAVHGTEQAALSDDDVVALRAWFANGGGQAQES
;
A
#
# COMPACT_ATOMS: atom_id res chain seq x y z
N MET A 1 -18.60 -4.70 -16.43
CA MET A 1 -17.66 -5.82 -16.24
C MET A 1 -16.28 -5.22 -16.10
N SER A 2 -15.62 -5.38 -14.97
CA SER A 2 -14.26 -4.85 -14.75
C SER A 2 -13.28 -5.71 -15.55
N GLU A 3 -12.50 -5.09 -16.42
CA GLU A 3 -11.44 -5.76 -17.17
C GLU A 3 -10.37 -6.28 -16.20
N PRO A 4 -9.88 -7.53 -16.38
CA PRO A 4 -8.83 -8.05 -15.50
C PRO A 4 -7.59 -7.18 -15.61
N TYR A 5 -6.94 -6.93 -14.48
CA TYR A 5 -5.67 -6.22 -14.43
C TYR A 5 -4.62 -6.98 -15.26
N THR A 6 -4.03 -6.30 -16.26
CA THR A 6 -3.01 -6.86 -17.18
C THR A 6 -1.60 -6.31 -16.93
N GLY A 7 -1.41 -5.55 -15.85
CA GLY A 7 -0.11 -4.98 -15.49
C GLY A 7 0.79 -5.94 -14.70
N PRO A 8 1.97 -5.45 -14.24
CA PRO A 8 2.90 -6.23 -13.42
C PRO A 8 2.24 -6.67 -12.10
N SER A 9 2.56 -7.87 -11.63
CA SER A 9 2.07 -8.39 -10.34
C SER A 9 2.48 -7.47 -9.18
N ALA A 10 1.75 -7.50 -8.06
CA ALA A 10 2.11 -6.73 -6.85
C ALA A 10 3.59 -6.93 -6.44
N ARG A 11 4.07 -8.16 -6.54
CA ARG A 11 5.49 -8.51 -6.29
C ARG A 11 6.44 -7.81 -7.25
N GLU A 12 6.11 -7.75 -8.53
CA GLU A 12 6.93 -7.09 -9.56
C GLU A 12 6.93 -5.58 -9.39
N MET A 13 5.78 -5.00 -9.01
CA MET A 13 5.67 -3.57 -8.71
C MET A 13 6.51 -3.16 -7.49
N ILE A 14 6.52 -3.99 -6.44
CA ILE A 14 7.38 -3.77 -5.27
C ILE A 14 8.86 -3.87 -5.68
N ALA A 15 9.24 -4.93 -6.39
CA ALA A 15 10.61 -5.14 -6.83
C ALA A 15 11.14 -4.03 -7.76
N SER A 16 10.25 -3.43 -8.55
CA SER A 16 10.59 -2.37 -9.52
C SER A 16 10.37 -0.96 -8.98
N GLY A 17 9.85 -0.80 -7.75
CA GLY A 17 9.51 0.51 -7.18
C GLY A 17 8.43 1.25 -7.97
N THR A 18 7.50 0.54 -8.61
CA THR A 18 6.43 1.15 -9.43
C THR A 18 5.05 1.08 -8.78
N LEU A 19 4.94 0.52 -7.57
CA LEU A 19 3.65 0.29 -6.92
C LEU A 19 2.84 1.59 -6.75
N ALA A 20 3.45 2.63 -6.19
CA ALA A 20 2.77 3.91 -5.98
C ALA A 20 2.28 4.53 -7.30
N LYS A 21 3.15 4.53 -8.32
CA LYS A 21 2.82 5.05 -9.65
C LYS A 21 1.64 4.31 -10.28
N GLU A 22 1.67 2.98 -10.28
CA GLU A 22 0.60 2.19 -10.90
C GLU A 22 -0.73 2.39 -10.15
N VAL A 23 -0.70 2.53 -8.82
CA VAL A 23 -1.89 2.86 -8.02
C VAL A 23 -2.49 4.20 -8.44
N MET A 24 -1.67 5.25 -8.55
CA MET A 24 -2.14 6.57 -8.97
C MET A 24 -2.71 6.57 -10.39
N VAL A 25 -2.04 5.89 -11.32
CA VAL A 25 -2.41 5.88 -12.76
C VAL A 25 -3.68 5.07 -12.99
N ARG A 26 -3.91 3.99 -12.24
CA ARG A 26 -5.01 3.05 -12.49
C ARG A 26 -6.20 3.24 -11.56
N HIS A 27 -6.10 4.10 -10.55
CA HIS A 27 -7.24 4.42 -9.69
C HIS A 27 -8.43 4.92 -10.51
N GLY A 28 -9.64 4.48 -10.17
CA GLY A 28 -10.87 4.85 -10.88
C GLY A 28 -11.06 4.15 -12.24
N SER A 29 -10.14 3.28 -12.65
CA SER A 29 -10.27 2.47 -13.87
C SER A 29 -10.74 1.05 -13.56
N SER A 30 -11.20 0.33 -14.59
CA SER A 30 -11.49 -1.11 -14.50
C SER A 30 -10.31 -1.96 -14.03
N GLN A 31 -9.09 -1.43 -14.09
CA GLN A 31 -7.84 -2.09 -13.70
C GLN A 31 -7.26 -1.51 -12.40
N ALA A 32 -8.09 -0.94 -11.53
CA ALA A 32 -7.65 -0.45 -10.22
C ALA A 32 -6.93 -1.57 -9.44
N ILE A 33 -5.78 -1.23 -8.87
CA ILE A 33 -4.97 -2.15 -8.06
C ILE A 33 -5.55 -2.30 -6.65
N PHE A 34 -6.17 -1.23 -6.16
CA PHE A 34 -6.80 -1.17 -4.85
C PHE A 34 -8.26 -0.79 -4.99
N ASP A 35 -9.11 -1.51 -4.26
CA ASP A 35 -10.49 -1.14 -4.01
C ASP A 35 -10.55 0.08 -3.07
N ASP A 36 -11.71 0.73 -2.96
CA ASP A 36 -11.91 1.91 -2.10
C ASP A 36 -11.47 1.69 -0.65
N ALA A 37 -11.69 0.48 -0.11
CA ALA A 37 -11.26 0.13 1.24
C ALA A 37 -9.73 0.19 1.39
N ASN A 38 -8.98 -0.38 0.42
CA ASN A 38 -7.52 -0.35 0.44
C ASN A 38 -6.98 1.06 0.12
N ILE A 39 -7.68 1.85 -0.70
CA ILE A 39 -7.33 3.26 -0.92
C ILE A 39 -7.47 4.07 0.38
N ALA A 40 -8.51 3.82 1.17
CA ALA A 40 -8.68 4.46 2.48
C ALA A 40 -7.58 4.05 3.46
N GLU A 41 -7.24 2.75 3.54
CA GLU A 41 -6.11 2.27 4.34
C GLU A 41 -4.79 2.92 3.90
N LEU A 42 -4.55 3.01 2.59
CA LEU A 42 -3.33 3.60 2.03
C LEU A 42 -3.23 5.08 2.39
N ARG A 43 -4.36 5.79 2.39
CA ARG A 43 -4.43 7.20 2.82
C ARG A 43 -4.01 7.36 4.28
N GLN A 44 -4.49 6.51 5.18
CA GLN A 44 -4.12 6.54 6.60
C GLN A 44 -2.62 6.28 6.77
N PHE A 45 -2.11 5.24 6.11
CA PHE A 45 -0.68 4.93 6.11
C PHE A 45 0.17 6.12 5.65
N VAL A 46 -0.19 6.74 4.53
CA VAL A 46 0.57 7.85 3.96
C VAL A 46 0.49 9.12 4.82
N GLN A 47 -0.56 9.32 5.61
CA GLN A 47 -0.67 10.44 6.54
C GLN A 47 0.27 10.29 7.73
N ASP A 48 0.34 9.09 8.32
CA ASP A 48 1.24 8.81 9.43
C ASP A 48 1.74 7.36 9.37
N PRO A 49 2.86 7.10 8.65
CA PRO A 49 3.36 5.75 8.44
C PRO A 49 3.74 5.07 9.76
N ALA A 50 4.34 5.84 10.68
CA ALA A 50 4.80 5.35 11.97
C ALA A 50 3.61 4.96 12.88
N ALA A 51 2.59 5.80 12.99
CA ALA A 51 1.40 5.50 13.79
C ALA A 51 0.59 4.35 13.18
N THR A 52 0.47 4.29 11.86
CA THR A 52 -0.25 3.20 11.18
C THR A 52 0.47 1.86 11.34
N ARG A 53 1.81 1.86 11.24
CA ARG A 53 2.63 0.69 11.56
C ARG A 53 2.48 0.30 13.02
N ALA A 54 2.51 1.26 13.95
CA ALA A 54 2.32 0.99 15.36
C ALA A 54 0.95 0.35 15.66
N ALA A 55 -0.11 0.84 15.02
CA ALA A 55 -1.46 0.30 15.13
C ALA A 55 -1.56 -1.13 14.58
N LEU A 56 -0.85 -1.42 13.47
CA LEU A 56 -0.83 -2.75 12.86
C LEU A 56 -0.21 -3.80 13.80
N TYR A 57 0.85 -3.44 14.53
CA TYR A 57 1.55 -4.33 15.44
C TYR A 57 1.09 -4.25 16.90
N GLY A 58 0.34 -3.20 17.27
CA GLY A 58 0.06 -2.89 18.68
C GLY A 58 1.27 -2.35 19.46
N THR A 59 2.38 -2.03 18.78
CA THR A 59 3.61 -1.48 19.36
C THR A 59 4.32 -0.58 18.35
N ALA A 60 4.97 0.49 18.82
CA ALA A 60 5.70 1.44 17.96
C ALA A 60 6.99 0.85 17.36
N ASP A 61 7.57 -0.16 18.01
CA ASP A 61 8.82 -0.80 17.61
C ASP A 61 8.64 -2.32 17.54
N PRO A 62 8.04 -2.85 16.47
CA PRO A 62 7.93 -4.28 16.25
C PRO A 62 9.32 -4.86 15.95
N GLY A 63 9.63 -6.02 16.54
CA GLY A 63 10.87 -6.71 16.28
C GLY A 63 10.88 -7.37 14.90
N ASP A 64 12.06 -7.82 14.46
CA ASP A 64 12.21 -8.52 13.17
C ASP A 64 11.28 -9.74 13.06
N SER A 65 11.10 -10.49 14.15
CA SER A 65 10.21 -11.66 14.19
C SER A 65 8.74 -11.28 13.95
N ASP A 66 8.29 -10.13 14.43
CA ASP A 66 6.92 -9.63 14.19
C ASP A 66 6.75 -9.25 12.72
N VAL A 67 7.76 -8.60 12.14
CA VAL A 67 7.78 -8.24 10.72
C VAL A 67 7.72 -9.49 9.84
N GLN A 68 8.56 -10.49 10.12
CA GLN A 68 8.55 -11.77 9.38
C GLN A 68 7.21 -12.53 9.53
N ALA A 69 6.59 -12.50 10.71
CA ALA A 69 5.28 -13.10 10.93
C ALA A 69 4.20 -12.43 10.07
N MET A 70 4.24 -11.11 9.93
CA MET A 70 3.32 -10.36 9.06
C MET A 70 3.55 -10.67 7.57
N ILE A 71 4.80 -10.69 7.11
CA ILE A 71 5.14 -11.07 5.73
C ILE A 71 4.60 -12.47 5.39
N LYS A 72 4.74 -13.42 6.33
CA LYS A 72 4.22 -14.78 6.17
C LYS A 72 2.69 -14.83 6.10
N LYS A 73 1.99 -13.98 6.89
CA LYS A 73 0.52 -13.86 6.82
C LYS A 73 0.05 -13.36 5.45
N THR A 74 0.78 -12.44 4.82
CA THR A 74 0.45 -11.96 3.46
C THR A 74 0.47 -13.11 2.44
N SER A 75 1.44 -14.03 2.55
CA SER A 75 1.54 -15.21 1.67
C SER A 75 0.37 -16.19 1.83
N SER A 76 -0.33 -16.13 2.95
CA SER A 76 -1.49 -16.98 3.27
C SER A 76 -2.83 -16.27 3.04
N GLY A 77 -2.83 -15.08 2.43
CA GLY A 77 -4.04 -14.28 2.19
C GLY A 77 -4.60 -13.59 3.45
N GLY A 78 -3.87 -13.60 4.56
CA GLY A 78 -4.31 -13.02 5.84
C GLY A 78 -4.06 -11.52 5.99
N CYS A 79 -3.55 -10.85 4.95
CA CYS A 79 -3.21 -9.43 4.97
C CYS A 79 -3.41 -8.78 3.59
N THR A 80 -3.84 -7.53 3.58
CA THR A 80 -3.91 -6.71 2.36
C THR A 80 -2.51 -6.25 1.93
N LEU A 81 -2.35 -5.86 0.67
CA LEU A 81 -1.07 -5.34 0.17
C LEU A 81 -0.70 -3.99 0.84
N VAL A 82 -1.69 -3.21 1.29
CA VAL A 82 -1.45 -1.98 2.07
C VAL A 82 -0.94 -2.33 3.48
N GLN A 83 -1.52 -3.33 4.14
CA GLN A 83 -1.03 -3.83 5.42
C GLN A 83 0.38 -4.39 5.31
N TYR A 84 0.68 -5.11 4.21
CA TYR A 84 2.04 -5.53 3.90
C TYR A 84 2.98 -4.32 3.76
N ALA A 85 2.62 -3.34 2.93
CA ALA A 85 3.46 -2.14 2.72
C ALA A 85 3.71 -1.36 4.02
N THR A 86 2.69 -1.29 4.88
CA THR A 86 2.79 -0.69 6.23
C THR A 86 3.75 -1.48 7.12
N ALA A 87 3.63 -2.80 7.14
CA ALA A 87 4.44 -3.69 7.96
C ALA A 87 5.95 -3.55 7.68
N VAL A 88 6.31 -3.51 6.39
CA VAL A 88 7.71 -3.45 5.94
C VAL A 88 8.24 -2.03 5.76
N HIS A 89 7.43 -0.99 6.00
CA HIS A 89 7.90 0.38 5.85
C HIS A 89 9.01 0.71 6.86
N GLY A 90 10.06 1.40 6.39
CA GLY A 90 11.25 1.70 7.19
C GLY A 90 12.23 0.53 7.35
N THR A 91 11.99 -0.61 6.69
CA THR A 91 12.94 -1.74 6.64
C THR A 91 13.57 -1.87 5.26
N GLU A 92 14.58 -2.75 5.13
CA GLU A 92 15.22 -3.08 3.85
C GLU A 92 14.26 -3.75 2.85
N GLN A 93 13.09 -4.21 3.31
CA GLN A 93 12.06 -4.87 2.51
C GLN A 93 10.90 -3.93 2.16
N ALA A 94 11.08 -2.62 2.32
CA ALA A 94 10.04 -1.63 2.12
C ALA A 94 9.37 -1.76 0.73
N ALA A 95 8.04 -1.91 0.74
CA ALA A 95 7.22 -1.98 -0.46
C ALA A 95 6.99 -0.61 -1.13
N LEU A 96 7.08 0.45 -0.32
CA LEU A 96 6.95 1.84 -0.69
C LEU A 96 8.12 2.59 -0.05
N SER A 97 8.88 3.29 -0.88
CA SER A 97 9.95 4.18 -0.44
C SER A 97 9.38 5.45 0.21
N ASP A 98 10.24 6.25 0.84
CA ASP A 98 9.83 7.55 1.39
C ASP A 98 9.33 8.50 0.27
N ASP A 99 9.98 8.48 -0.90
CA ASP A 99 9.56 9.25 -2.08
C ASP A 99 8.18 8.81 -2.58
N ASP A 100 7.90 7.50 -2.60
CA ASP A 100 6.58 6.97 -2.93
C ASP A 100 5.51 7.48 -1.95
N VAL A 101 5.82 7.51 -0.65
CA VAL A 101 4.91 8.03 0.38
C VAL A 101 4.65 9.51 0.17
N VAL A 102 5.69 10.31 -0.12
CA VAL A 102 5.55 11.74 -0.44
C VAL A 102 4.68 11.95 -1.68
N ALA A 103 4.92 11.19 -2.75
CA ALA A 103 4.16 11.27 -3.99
C ALA A 103 2.68 10.88 -3.78
N LEU A 104 2.41 9.80 -3.03
CA LEU A 104 1.05 9.40 -2.66
C LEU A 104 0.37 10.46 -1.80
N ARG A 105 1.10 11.09 -0.89
CA ARG A 105 0.56 12.16 -0.04
C ARG A 105 0.13 13.35 -0.89
N ALA A 106 0.97 13.75 -1.83
CA ALA A 106 0.64 14.81 -2.79
C ALA A 106 -0.57 14.41 -3.66
N TRP A 107 -0.62 13.18 -4.16
CA TRP A 107 -1.74 12.68 -4.94
C TRP A 107 -3.08 12.74 -4.16
N PHE A 108 -3.11 12.25 -2.91
CA PHE A 108 -4.29 12.32 -2.04
C PHE A 108 -4.71 13.76 -1.69
N ALA A 109 -3.75 14.69 -1.57
CA ALA A 109 -4.03 16.10 -1.33
C ALA A 109 -4.66 16.79 -2.56
N ASN A 110 -4.35 16.30 -3.77
CA ASN A 110 -4.90 16.81 -5.04
C ASN A 110 -6.21 16.11 -5.46
N GLY A 111 -6.89 15.42 -4.54
CA GLY A 111 -8.16 14.73 -4.82
C GLY A 111 -8.02 13.29 -5.34
N GLY A 112 -6.79 12.76 -5.40
CA GLY A 112 -6.57 11.33 -5.64
C GLY A 112 -7.24 10.47 -4.56
N GLY A 113 -7.73 9.30 -4.95
CA GLY A 113 -8.34 8.35 -4.02
C GLY A 113 -9.79 8.66 -3.60
N GLN A 114 -10.42 9.69 -4.18
CA GLN A 114 -11.85 9.90 -4.01
C GLN A 114 -12.62 9.01 -5.00
N ALA A 115 -13.73 8.40 -4.55
CA ALA A 115 -14.66 7.73 -5.45
C ALA A 115 -15.03 8.71 -6.56
N GLN A 116 -14.71 8.37 -7.81
CA GLN A 116 -15.11 9.20 -8.94
C GLN A 116 -16.64 9.26 -8.98
N GLU A 117 -17.20 10.37 -8.51
CA GLU A 117 -18.61 10.68 -8.74
C GLU A 117 -18.79 10.72 -10.26
N SER A 118 -19.57 9.77 -10.77
CA SER A 118 -19.92 9.65 -12.19
C SER A 118 -21.03 10.62 -12.56
#